data_AF-A0AAD9DWY0-F1
#
_entry.id   AF-A0AAD9DWY0-F1
#
_cell.length_a   1.000
_cell.length_b   1.000
_cell.length_c   1.000
_cell.angle_alpha   90.00
_cell.angle_beta   90.00
_cell.angle_gamma   90.00
#
_symmetry.space_group_name_H-M   'P 1'
#
loop_
_entity.id
_entity.type
_entity.pdbx_description
1 polymer ?
#
loop_
_entity_poly.entity_id
_entity_poly.type
_entity_poly.pdbx_seq_one_letter_code
_entity_poly.pdbx_strand_id
1 'polypeptide(L)'
;VPPSESESGTAERRSSSSQFSLVFVRLGALFWTITMGMLAKKERRGRDVKSFLKRNWILIATIASVLLGVAALDSEVSGRIGLRAVIYYFSTTIIAVILGIVLVTTIKPGVSQTADSIDRAGTTPNVTTVDTLLDLVRNMFPENLVQACFQQYKSQRKEIETPMGNASRNAVTITFPPFTTVMATIAQNLTKDYTLVGTYSDGINVLGLIVFCVAFGLVIGKMGERGRILLEFFDALNEATMRLVQIIMCYMPLGILFLIAAKIIEVEDWDIFRKMGLYMATVLSGLAIHAIVFLPLIYLALVRKNPYTFALGMAQALVTALMISSSSATLPVTFRCAEENNRIDKRITRFVLPVGATINMDGTALYEAVAAIFIAQLNGLDLDVGKIVTISITATVASIGAAGVPNAGLVTMVIVLTAVGLPASDVTLIVAVDWLIDRFRTMINVLGDAYGAGIVQKLSKRELERMDLTSDVDVANPFALETTLDDEECEKKSYVNGGFTVDKSDAISFTETSQF
;
A
#
# COMPACT_ATOMS: atom_id res chain seq x y z
N VAL A 1 -48.84 35.95 51.10
CA VAL A 1 -48.06 35.03 50.26
C VAL A 1 -48.40 35.32 48.80
N PRO A 2 -47.54 36.00 48.02
CA PRO A 2 -47.69 36.04 46.56
C PRO A 2 -46.91 34.89 45.89
N PRO A 3 -47.31 34.44 44.68
CA PRO A 3 -46.73 33.29 43.98
C PRO A 3 -45.59 33.67 43.01
N SER A 4 -44.87 32.63 42.60
CA SER A 4 -43.57 32.59 41.91
C SER A 4 -43.57 32.93 40.41
N GLU A 5 -42.55 33.68 40.00
CA GLU A 5 -41.99 33.75 38.64
C GLU A 5 -41.28 32.44 38.26
N SER A 6 -41.51 31.85 37.06
CA SER A 6 -40.47 31.06 36.34
C SER A 6 -40.85 30.47 34.94
N GLU A 7 -41.69 31.07 34.10
CA GLU A 7 -41.99 30.45 32.77
C GLU A 7 -41.86 31.33 31.52
N SER A 8 -41.61 32.64 31.62
CA SER A 8 -41.52 33.50 30.42
C SER A 8 -40.11 33.58 29.78
N GLY A 9 -39.04 33.19 30.48
CA GLY A 9 -37.65 33.39 30.02
C GLY A 9 -37.04 32.28 29.13
N THR A 10 -37.69 31.12 29.01
CA THR A 10 -37.13 29.93 28.33
C THR A 10 -37.58 29.79 26.87
N ALA A 11 -38.70 30.38 26.48
CA ALA A 11 -39.21 30.34 25.09
C ALA A 11 -38.47 31.31 24.15
N GLU A 12 -38.11 32.51 24.63
CA GLU A 12 -37.42 33.53 23.83
C GLU A 12 -35.95 33.16 23.55
N ARG A 13 -35.27 32.49 24.48
CA ARG A 13 -33.89 31.98 24.28
C ARG A 13 -33.80 30.82 23.27
N ARG A 14 -34.84 29.99 23.15
CA ARG A 14 -34.87 28.89 22.16
C ARG A 14 -35.10 29.39 20.73
N SER A 15 -35.88 30.46 20.54
CA SER A 15 -36.10 31.08 19.23
C SER A 15 -34.84 31.78 18.69
N SER A 16 -34.14 32.53 19.55
CA SER A 16 -32.88 33.19 19.18
C SER A 16 -31.77 32.18 18.83
N SER A 17 -31.63 31.09 19.59
CA SER A 17 -30.61 30.05 19.32
C SER A 17 -30.86 29.27 18.01
N SER A 18 -32.13 29.08 17.64
CA SER A 18 -32.55 28.51 16.34
C SER A 18 -32.26 29.46 15.17
N GLN A 19 -32.55 30.77 15.34
CA GLN A 19 -32.24 31.78 14.33
C GLN A 19 -30.73 31.97 14.13
N PHE A 20 -29.94 31.93 15.21
CA PHE A 20 -28.48 31.96 15.12
C PHE A 20 -27.91 30.73 14.42
N SER A 21 -28.41 29.52 14.69
CA SER A 21 -28.01 28.30 13.95
C SER A 21 -28.37 28.40 12.47
N LEU A 22 -29.55 28.90 12.12
CA LEU A 22 -29.98 29.04 10.73
C LEU A 22 -29.18 30.11 9.98
N VAL A 23 -28.80 31.20 10.65
CA VAL A 23 -27.91 32.23 10.10
C VAL A 23 -26.49 31.69 9.90
N PHE A 24 -25.96 30.88 10.82
CA PHE A 24 -24.66 30.21 10.65
C PHE A 24 -24.68 29.15 9.54
N VAL A 25 -25.77 28.40 9.38
CA VAL A 25 -25.93 27.45 8.28
C VAL A 25 -26.05 28.17 6.93
N ARG A 26 -26.76 29.31 6.88
CA ARG A 26 -26.89 30.12 5.65
C ARG A 26 -25.62 30.89 5.31
N LEU A 27 -24.91 31.43 6.30
CA LEU A 27 -23.58 32.04 6.10
C LEU A 27 -22.54 30.97 5.75
N GLY A 28 -22.64 29.76 6.30
CA GLY A 28 -21.84 28.61 5.90
C GLY A 28 -22.11 28.18 4.46
N ALA A 29 -23.37 28.15 4.03
CA ALA A 29 -23.76 27.85 2.65
C ALA A 29 -23.40 28.97 1.66
N LEU A 30 -23.44 30.24 2.08
CA LEU A 30 -23.04 31.39 1.27
C LEU A 30 -21.51 31.47 1.16
N PHE A 31 -20.80 31.28 2.27
CA PHE A 31 -19.34 31.13 2.28
C PHE A 31 -18.95 29.93 1.43
N TRP A 32 -19.66 28.81 1.50
CA TRP A 32 -19.47 27.61 0.68
C TRP A 32 -19.73 27.85 -0.81
N THR A 33 -20.81 28.51 -1.20
CA THR A 33 -21.09 28.77 -2.63
C THR A 33 -20.10 29.76 -3.23
N ILE A 34 -19.63 30.74 -2.46
CA ILE A 34 -18.60 31.70 -2.90
C ILE A 34 -17.23 31.01 -2.91
N THR A 35 -16.86 30.29 -1.85
CA THR A 35 -15.57 29.57 -1.79
C THR A 35 -15.52 28.42 -2.75
N MET A 36 -16.57 27.61 -2.93
CA MET A 36 -16.67 26.54 -3.93
C MET A 36 -16.87 27.07 -5.35
N GLY A 37 -17.47 28.24 -5.57
CA GLY A 37 -17.48 28.89 -6.89
C GLY A 37 -16.08 29.35 -7.29
N MET A 38 -15.32 29.90 -6.34
CA MET A 38 -13.93 30.30 -6.53
C MET A 38 -12.97 29.09 -6.53
N LEU A 39 -13.24 28.07 -5.72
CA LEU A 39 -12.50 26.81 -5.65
C LEU A 39 -12.79 25.97 -6.87
N ALA A 40 -14.02 25.75 -7.35
CA ALA A 40 -14.30 24.98 -8.57
C ALA A 40 -13.55 25.51 -9.82
N LYS A 41 -13.38 26.85 -9.93
CA LYS A 41 -12.57 27.50 -10.97
C LYS A 41 -11.07 27.35 -10.71
N LYS A 42 -10.65 27.33 -9.43
CA LYS A 42 -9.28 27.06 -8.96
C LYS A 42 -8.95 25.57 -8.78
N GLU A 43 -9.92 24.65 -8.85
CA GLU A 43 -9.89 23.21 -8.57
C GLU A 43 -9.85 22.41 -9.87
N ARG A 44 -10.18 23.03 -11.01
CA ARG A 44 -9.63 22.62 -12.29
C ARG A 44 -8.11 22.84 -12.33
N ARG A 45 -7.62 24.03 -11.97
CA ARG A 45 -6.17 24.33 -11.84
C ARG A 45 -5.50 23.61 -10.66
N GLY A 46 -6.26 23.34 -9.62
CA GLY A 46 -5.82 22.75 -8.35
C GLY A 46 -5.87 21.24 -8.39
N ARG A 47 -6.73 20.60 -9.19
CA ARG A 47 -6.59 19.18 -9.53
C ARG A 47 -5.25 18.94 -10.20
N ASP A 48 -4.83 19.82 -11.11
CA ASP A 48 -3.55 19.67 -11.78
C ASP A 48 -2.38 19.83 -10.81
N VAL A 49 -2.37 20.84 -9.94
CA VAL A 49 -1.29 21.04 -8.95
C VAL A 49 -1.32 20.00 -7.82
N LYS A 50 -2.50 19.55 -7.37
CA LYS A 50 -2.66 18.55 -6.30
C LYS A 50 -2.38 17.14 -6.81
N SER A 51 -2.72 16.85 -8.07
CA SER A 51 -2.28 15.68 -8.83
C SER A 51 -0.77 15.75 -9.06
N PHE A 52 -0.24 16.85 -9.56
CA PHE A 52 1.19 17.04 -9.86
C PHE A 52 2.07 16.98 -8.60
N LEU A 53 1.66 17.59 -7.48
CA LEU A 53 2.36 17.42 -6.21
C LEU A 53 2.24 15.96 -5.76
N LYS A 54 1.04 15.42 -5.48
CA LYS A 54 0.90 14.02 -5.01
C LYS A 54 1.71 13.06 -5.89
N ARG A 55 1.65 13.20 -7.21
CA ARG A 55 2.22 12.26 -8.16
C ARG A 55 3.75 12.36 -8.27
N ASN A 56 4.33 13.56 -8.13
CA ASN A 56 5.78 13.74 -8.33
C ASN A 56 6.63 13.69 -7.06
N TRP A 57 6.14 14.15 -5.90
CA TRP A 57 6.99 14.14 -4.69
C TRP A 57 7.04 12.77 -4.02
N ILE A 58 5.93 11.99 -4.04
CA ILE A 58 5.94 10.59 -3.58
C ILE A 58 6.90 9.78 -4.43
N LEU A 59 6.85 9.99 -5.75
CA LEU A 59 7.76 9.37 -6.70
C LEU A 59 9.23 9.65 -6.37
N ILE A 60 9.60 10.93 -6.20
CA ILE A 60 10.96 11.34 -5.87
C ILE A 60 11.40 10.75 -4.51
N ALA A 61 10.53 10.82 -3.49
CA ALA A 61 10.79 10.27 -2.17
C ALA A 61 11.03 8.75 -2.22
N THR A 62 10.18 8.02 -2.93
CA THR A 62 10.27 6.56 -3.05
C THR A 62 11.53 6.15 -3.79
N ILE A 63 11.84 6.80 -4.92
CA ILE A 63 13.06 6.49 -5.70
C ILE A 63 14.32 6.75 -4.86
N ALA A 64 14.44 7.95 -4.27
CA ALA A 64 15.63 8.33 -3.52
C ALA A 64 15.81 7.48 -2.24
N SER A 65 14.72 7.22 -1.51
CA SER A 65 14.77 6.41 -0.29
C SER A 65 15.14 4.96 -0.56
N VAL A 66 14.51 4.29 -1.53
CA VAL A 66 14.80 2.89 -1.85
C VAL A 66 16.24 2.73 -2.34
N LEU A 67 16.69 3.60 -3.25
CA LEU A 67 18.05 3.56 -3.77
C LEU A 67 19.08 3.63 -2.66
N LEU A 68 18.90 4.60 -1.76
CA LEU A 68 19.82 4.85 -0.67
C LEU A 68 19.74 3.77 0.41
N GLY A 69 18.54 3.26 0.70
CA GLY A 69 18.33 2.16 1.63
C GLY A 69 19.03 0.88 1.15
N VAL A 70 18.95 0.57 -0.15
CA VAL A 70 19.58 -0.62 -0.72
C VAL A 70 21.09 -0.45 -0.88
N ALA A 71 21.54 0.73 -1.31
CA ALA A 71 22.94 0.96 -1.57
C ALA A 71 23.78 1.20 -0.30
N ALA A 72 23.16 1.63 0.80
CA ALA A 72 23.80 1.67 2.11
C ALA A 72 23.97 0.28 2.76
N LEU A 73 23.44 -0.78 2.13
CA LEU A 73 23.52 -2.15 2.62
C LEU A 73 24.48 -2.96 1.75
N ASP A 74 25.44 -3.65 2.37
CA ASP A 74 26.25 -4.67 1.70
C ASP A 74 25.35 -5.71 1.02
N SER A 75 25.72 -6.18 -0.18
CA SER A 75 24.86 -7.07 -0.96
C SER A 75 24.44 -8.36 -0.22
N GLU A 76 25.31 -8.89 0.64
CA GLU A 76 25.00 -10.07 1.47
C GLU A 76 24.06 -9.73 2.65
N VAL A 77 24.26 -8.55 3.26
CA VAL A 77 23.44 -8.08 4.38
C VAL A 77 22.07 -7.60 3.91
N SER A 78 22.00 -6.89 2.79
CA SER A 78 20.78 -6.46 2.09
C SER A 78 19.88 -7.66 1.78
N GLY A 79 20.48 -8.76 1.31
CA GLY A 79 19.75 -10.01 1.09
C GLY A 79 19.10 -10.57 2.35
N ARG A 80 19.79 -10.56 3.50
CA ARG A 80 19.25 -11.06 4.77
C ARG A 80 18.17 -10.16 5.36
N ILE A 81 18.40 -8.84 5.33
CA ILE A 81 17.42 -7.84 5.78
C ILE A 81 16.14 -7.93 4.93
N GLY A 82 16.31 -8.00 3.61
CA GLY A 82 15.20 -8.16 2.67
C GLY A 82 14.44 -9.48 2.86
N LEU A 83 15.15 -10.59 3.03
CA LEU A 83 14.52 -11.88 3.29
C LEU A 83 13.68 -11.87 4.58
N ARG A 84 14.18 -11.25 5.66
CA ARG A 84 13.44 -11.11 6.92
C ARG A 84 12.17 -10.27 6.73
N ALA A 85 12.24 -9.18 5.97
CA ALA A 85 11.08 -8.34 5.66
C ALA A 85 10.03 -9.11 4.86
N VAL A 86 10.45 -9.81 3.79
CA VAL A 86 9.56 -10.62 2.94
C VAL A 86 8.89 -11.73 3.75
N ILE A 87 9.64 -12.47 4.57
CA ILE A 87 9.08 -13.52 5.44
C ILE A 87 8.03 -12.93 6.39
N TYR A 88 8.32 -11.77 7.00
CA TYR A 88 7.38 -11.08 7.87
C TYR A 88 6.09 -10.72 7.11
N TYR A 89 6.18 -10.07 5.95
CA TYR A 89 5.02 -9.66 5.15
C TYR A 89 4.13 -10.83 4.74
N PHE A 90 4.72 -11.90 4.19
CA PHE A 90 3.93 -13.08 3.84
C PHE A 90 3.25 -13.71 5.07
N SER A 91 3.95 -13.75 6.21
CA SER A 91 3.39 -14.32 7.44
C SER A 91 2.23 -13.51 7.99
N THR A 92 2.35 -12.18 8.05
CA THR A 92 1.26 -11.30 8.55
C THR A 92 0.06 -11.33 7.63
N THR A 93 0.28 -11.32 6.31
CA THR A 93 -0.80 -11.33 5.33
C THR A 93 -1.57 -12.65 5.37
N ILE A 94 -0.88 -13.79 5.50
CA ILE A 94 -1.54 -15.10 5.68
C ILE A 94 -2.36 -15.13 6.98
N ILE A 95 -1.82 -14.61 8.09
CA ILE A 95 -2.56 -14.51 9.36
C ILE A 95 -3.80 -13.63 9.21
N ALA A 96 -3.70 -12.50 8.50
CA ALA A 96 -4.82 -11.60 8.25
C ALA A 96 -5.92 -12.27 7.41
N VAL A 97 -5.54 -13.02 6.37
CA VAL A 97 -6.48 -13.78 5.53
C VAL A 97 -7.18 -14.88 6.33
N ILE A 98 -6.43 -15.68 7.09
CA ILE A 98 -7.00 -16.74 7.93
C ILE A 98 -7.99 -16.14 8.94
N LEU A 99 -7.62 -15.03 9.59
CA LEU A 99 -8.51 -14.31 10.50
C LEU A 99 -9.80 -13.86 9.80
N GLY A 100 -9.68 -13.28 8.59
CA GLY A 100 -10.82 -12.89 7.78
C GLY A 100 -11.76 -14.05 7.48
N ILE A 101 -11.21 -15.18 7.02
CA ILE A 101 -11.96 -16.41 6.72
C ILE A 101 -12.68 -16.93 7.98
N VAL A 102 -11.99 -17.00 9.12
CA VAL A 102 -12.59 -17.47 10.38
C VAL A 102 -13.74 -16.56 10.80
N LEU A 103 -13.58 -15.23 10.72
CA LEU A 103 -14.61 -14.29 11.13
C LEU A 103 -15.84 -14.35 10.22
N VAL A 104 -15.66 -14.35 8.89
CA VAL A 104 -16.79 -14.35 7.95
C VAL A 104 -17.55 -15.68 7.94
N THR A 105 -16.87 -16.80 8.19
CA THR A 105 -17.53 -18.12 8.30
C THR A 105 -18.26 -18.29 9.64
N THR A 106 -17.81 -17.60 10.69
CA THR A 106 -18.47 -17.61 12.01
C THR A 106 -19.67 -16.67 12.05
N ILE A 107 -19.53 -15.44 11.56
CA ILE A 107 -20.58 -14.40 11.60
C ILE A 107 -21.63 -14.64 10.50
N LYS A 108 -21.22 -15.19 9.35
CA LYS A 108 -22.06 -15.42 8.17
C LYS A 108 -22.88 -14.20 7.73
N PRO A 109 -22.23 -13.07 7.37
CA PRO A 109 -22.94 -11.84 7.04
C PRO A 109 -23.89 -11.93 5.83
N GLY A 110 -23.68 -12.90 4.93
CA GLY A 110 -24.44 -13.02 3.68
C GLY A 110 -25.70 -13.89 3.75
N VAL A 111 -25.90 -14.72 4.78
CA VAL A 111 -27.04 -15.67 4.83
C VAL A 111 -28.35 -15.02 5.27
N SER A 112 -28.28 -13.90 5.98
CA SER A 112 -29.45 -13.17 6.52
C SER A 112 -30.09 -12.21 5.51
N GLN A 113 -29.54 -12.12 4.29
CA GLN A 113 -29.93 -11.16 3.27
C GLN A 113 -30.38 -11.90 2.01
N THR A 114 -31.68 -11.84 1.70
CA THR A 114 -32.19 -12.40 0.44
C THR A 114 -31.75 -11.51 -0.71
N ALA A 115 -31.08 -12.12 -1.70
CA ALA A 115 -30.52 -11.46 -2.89
C ALA A 115 -31.55 -10.69 -3.75
N ASP A 116 -32.84 -10.90 -3.55
CA ASP A 116 -33.94 -10.25 -4.29
C ASP A 116 -34.16 -8.77 -3.94
N SER A 117 -33.41 -8.21 -2.98
CA SER A 117 -33.61 -6.85 -2.47
C SER A 117 -32.51 -5.84 -2.81
N ILE A 118 -31.58 -6.20 -3.71
CA ILE A 118 -30.48 -5.33 -4.11
C ILE A 118 -30.34 -5.28 -5.63
N ASP A 119 -30.56 -4.10 -6.21
CA ASP A 119 -30.45 -3.89 -7.65
C ASP A 119 -29.01 -4.08 -8.13
N ARG A 120 -28.80 -5.10 -8.96
CA ARG A 120 -27.52 -5.39 -9.62
C ARG A 120 -27.35 -4.51 -10.86
N ALA A 121 -27.06 -3.23 -10.67
CA ALA A 121 -26.79 -2.30 -11.77
C ALA A 121 -25.27 -2.10 -11.95
N GLY A 122 -24.67 -2.78 -12.93
CA GLY A 122 -23.29 -2.49 -13.35
C GLY A 122 -22.69 -3.50 -14.32
N THR A 123 -21.94 -3.01 -15.31
CA THR A 123 -21.15 -3.83 -16.23
C THR A 123 -19.77 -4.06 -15.63
N THR A 124 -19.39 -5.31 -15.36
CA THR A 124 -18.03 -5.63 -14.89
C THR A 124 -17.04 -5.60 -16.03
N PRO A 125 -15.80 -5.12 -15.81
CA PRO A 125 -14.76 -5.26 -16.81
C PRO A 125 -14.42 -6.76 -16.98
N ASN A 126 -14.45 -7.26 -18.21
CA ASN A 126 -14.05 -8.63 -18.56
C ASN A 126 -12.52 -8.78 -18.41
N VAL A 127 -12.06 -8.99 -17.19
CA VAL A 127 -10.65 -9.19 -16.84
C VAL A 127 -10.48 -10.60 -16.30
N THR A 128 -9.51 -11.34 -16.83
CA THR A 128 -9.20 -12.68 -16.30
C THR A 128 -8.05 -12.63 -15.31
N THR A 129 -8.09 -13.55 -14.33
CA THR A 129 -7.08 -13.75 -13.29
C THR A 129 -5.66 -13.86 -13.87
N VAL A 130 -5.53 -14.58 -14.99
CA VAL A 130 -4.23 -14.80 -15.65
C VAL A 130 -3.67 -13.51 -16.22
N ASP A 131 -4.51 -12.70 -16.89
CA ASP A 131 -4.07 -11.43 -17.49
C ASP A 131 -3.56 -10.46 -16.42
N THR A 132 -4.22 -10.39 -15.26
CA THR A 132 -3.80 -9.53 -14.15
C THR A 132 -2.49 -9.97 -13.49
N LEU A 133 -2.25 -11.28 -13.35
CA LEU A 133 -0.98 -11.79 -12.82
C LEU A 133 0.16 -11.52 -13.81
N LEU A 134 -0.09 -11.66 -15.11
CA LEU A 134 0.88 -11.30 -16.14
C LEU A 134 1.14 -9.79 -16.17
N ASP A 135 0.12 -8.97 -15.98
CA ASP A 135 0.26 -7.51 -15.87
C ASP A 135 1.09 -7.11 -14.65
N LEU A 136 0.97 -7.82 -13.53
CA LEU A 136 1.83 -7.60 -12.37
C LEU A 136 3.32 -7.81 -12.73
N VAL A 137 3.64 -8.93 -13.37
CA VAL A 137 5.01 -9.24 -13.80
C VAL A 137 5.51 -8.22 -14.85
N ARG A 138 4.67 -7.84 -15.82
CA ARG A 138 5.01 -6.81 -16.80
C ARG A 138 5.27 -5.45 -16.15
N ASN A 139 4.50 -5.09 -15.13
CA ASN A 139 4.71 -3.86 -14.39
C ASN A 139 5.96 -3.91 -13.49
N MET A 140 6.44 -5.08 -13.05
CA MET A 140 7.75 -5.19 -12.36
C MET A 140 8.93 -4.81 -13.26
N PHE A 141 8.80 -4.98 -14.58
CA PHE A 141 9.84 -4.69 -15.57
C PHE A 141 9.32 -3.71 -16.63
N PRO A 142 9.19 -2.40 -16.32
CA PRO A 142 8.64 -1.43 -17.24
C PRO A 142 9.53 -1.27 -18.49
N GLU A 143 8.91 -1.17 -19.66
CA GLU A 143 9.60 -0.93 -20.94
C GLU A 143 10.34 0.42 -20.96
N ASN A 144 9.84 1.41 -20.21
CA ASN A 144 10.45 2.73 -20.08
C ASN A 144 10.26 3.30 -18.66
N LEU A 145 11.37 3.69 -18.03
CA LEU A 145 11.38 4.24 -16.67
C LEU A 145 10.71 5.61 -16.57
N VAL A 146 10.89 6.48 -17.57
CA VAL A 146 10.26 7.80 -17.59
C VAL A 146 8.75 7.64 -17.71
N GLN A 147 8.30 6.71 -18.56
CA GLN A 147 6.88 6.38 -18.70
C GLN A 147 6.30 5.79 -17.41
N ALA A 148 7.04 4.92 -16.72
CA ALA A 148 6.63 4.32 -15.45
C ALA A 148 6.32 5.36 -14.34
N CYS A 149 6.88 6.57 -14.43
CA CYS A 149 6.60 7.67 -13.51
C CYS A 149 5.15 8.19 -13.61
N PHE A 150 4.43 7.92 -14.71
CA PHE A 150 3.07 8.43 -14.91
C PHE A 150 2.11 7.45 -15.58
N GLN A 151 2.57 6.30 -16.07
CA GLN A 151 1.73 5.26 -16.69
C GLN A 151 2.04 3.86 -16.16
N GLN A 152 1.02 3.00 -16.19
CA GLN A 152 1.08 1.59 -15.85
C GLN A 152 0.47 0.72 -16.95
N TYR A 153 1.01 -0.49 -17.12
CA TYR A 153 0.57 -1.43 -18.14
C TYR A 153 -0.72 -2.15 -17.70
N LYS A 154 -1.69 -2.23 -18.61
CA LYS A 154 -2.94 -2.96 -18.42
C LYS A 154 -3.36 -3.68 -19.69
N SER A 155 -3.58 -4.98 -19.57
CA SER A 155 -4.12 -5.82 -20.64
C SER A 155 -5.63 -5.63 -20.77
N GLN A 156 -6.10 -5.50 -22.02
CA GLN A 156 -7.52 -5.46 -22.36
C GLN A 156 -7.81 -6.53 -23.41
N ARG A 157 -8.88 -7.30 -23.22
CA ARG A 157 -9.35 -8.24 -24.26
C ARG A 157 -10.27 -7.52 -25.22
N LYS A 158 -9.89 -7.50 -26.49
CA LYS A 158 -10.74 -7.01 -27.58
C LYS A 158 -11.31 -8.21 -28.33
N GLU A 159 -12.63 -8.27 -28.45
CA GLU A 159 -13.31 -9.29 -29.26
C GLU A 159 -12.88 -9.10 -30.72
N ILE A 160 -12.40 -10.16 -31.34
CA ILE A 160 -12.13 -10.16 -32.78
C ILE A 160 -13.50 -10.31 -33.43
N GLU A 161 -13.97 -9.26 -34.09
CA GLU A 161 -15.06 -9.42 -35.04
C GLU A 161 -14.53 -10.32 -36.16
N THR A 162 -14.91 -11.60 -36.15
CA THR A 162 -14.69 -12.47 -37.31
C THR A 162 -15.33 -11.76 -38.50
N PRO A 163 -14.59 -11.44 -39.57
CA PRO A 163 -15.24 -10.97 -40.78
C PRO A 163 -16.22 -12.07 -41.17
N MET A 164 -17.52 -11.76 -41.16
CA MET A 164 -18.49 -12.58 -41.88
C MET A 164 -17.97 -12.59 -43.32
N GLY A 165 -17.26 -13.67 -43.67
CA GLY A 165 -16.82 -13.89 -45.03
C GLY A 165 -18.05 -13.72 -45.90
N ASN A 166 -17.89 -12.99 -47.01
CA ASN A 166 -18.90 -12.92 -48.05
C ASN A 166 -19.27 -14.34 -48.45
N ALA A 167 -20.28 -14.91 -47.80
CA ALA A 167 -20.87 -16.17 -48.18
C ALA A 167 -21.49 -15.89 -49.54
N SER A 168 -20.76 -16.31 -50.58
CA SER A 168 -21.24 -16.32 -51.95
C SER A 168 -22.64 -16.92 -51.94
N ARG A 169 -23.63 -16.10 -52.33
CA ARG A 169 -25.02 -16.51 -52.52
C ARG A 169 -25.09 -17.52 -53.68
N ASN A 170 -24.71 -18.76 -53.44
CA ASN A 170 -25.06 -19.87 -54.31
C ASN A 170 -26.11 -20.70 -53.61
N ALA A 171 -27.35 -20.47 -54.03
CA ALA A 171 -28.53 -21.17 -53.58
C ALA A 171 -28.42 -22.67 -53.92
N VAL A 172 -28.60 -23.53 -52.91
CA VAL A 172 -28.98 -24.93 -53.10
C VAL A 172 -30.16 -25.19 -52.19
N THR A 173 -31.34 -25.30 -52.79
CA THR A 173 -32.60 -25.66 -52.13
C THR A 173 -32.58 -27.16 -51.83
N ILE A 174 -32.35 -27.54 -50.56
CA ILE A 174 -32.68 -28.89 -50.08
C ILE A 174 -33.51 -28.77 -48.81
N THR A 175 -34.63 -29.47 -48.82
CA THR A 175 -35.71 -29.50 -47.83
C THR A 175 -35.22 -30.09 -46.50
N PHE A 176 -35.28 -29.31 -45.41
CA PHE A 176 -34.88 -29.69 -44.05
C PHE A 176 -35.81 -29.03 -43.01
N PRO A 177 -35.90 -29.57 -41.76
CA PRO A 177 -36.98 -29.33 -40.78
C PRO A 177 -37.16 -27.85 -40.38
N PRO A 178 -38.25 -27.45 -39.67
CA PRO A 178 -38.61 -26.05 -39.45
C PRO A 178 -37.40 -25.19 -39.07
N PHE A 179 -37.23 -24.11 -39.83
CA PHE A 179 -36.12 -23.16 -39.81
C PHE A 179 -35.78 -22.65 -38.40
N THR A 180 -36.72 -22.70 -37.46
CA THR A 180 -36.55 -22.34 -36.06
C THR A 180 -35.64 -23.29 -35.28
N THR A 181 -35.67 -24.60 -35.58
CA THR A 181 -34.89 -25.60 -34.84
C THR A 181 -33.43 -25.63 -35.30
N VAL A 182 -33.18 -25.38 -36.59
CA VAL A 182 -31.83 -25.34 -37.18
C VAL A 182 -31.09 -24.05 -36.80
N MET A 183 -31.77 -22.89 -36.78
CA MET A 183 -31.16 -21.64 -36.29
C MET A 183 -30.87 -21.70 -34.79
N ALA A 184 -31.72 -22.37 -33.99
CA ALA A 184 -31.47 -22.57 -32.57
C ALA A 184 -30.30 -23.53 -32.28
N THR A 185 -30.03 -24.51 -33.16
CA THR A 185 -28.91 -25.46 -32.98
C THR A 185 -27.59 -24.97 -33.59
N ILE A 186 -27.62 -24.13 -34.63
CA ILE A 186 -26.40 -23.53 -35.21
C ILE A 186 -25.92 -22.32 -34.38
N ALA A 187 -26.80 -21.61 -33.67
CA ALA A 187 -26.43 -20.45 -32.85
C ALA A 187 -25.69 -20.79 -31.53
N GLN A 188 -25.48 -22.07 -31.20
CA GLN A 188 -25.00 -22.46 -29.86
C GLN A 188 -23.54 -22.89 -29.74
N ASN A 189 -22.67 -22.64 -30.73
CA ASN A 189 -21.21 -22.83 -30.56
C ASN A 189 -20.41 -21.80 -31.38
N LEU A 190 -20.73 -20.51 -31.27
CA LEU A 190 -19.77 -19.48 -31.67
C LEU A 190 -18.74 -19.32 -30.55
N THR A 191 -17.60 -19.99 -30.70
CA THR A 191 -16.40 -19.64 -29.94
C THR A 191 -16.03 -18.21 -30.30
N LYS A 192 -16.15 -17.29 -29.33
CA LYS A 192 -15.72 -15.90 -29.50
C LYS A 192 -14.21 -15.83 -29.34
N ASP A 193 -13.51 -15.44 -30.40
CA ASP A 193 -12.07 -15.24 -30.34
C ASP A 193 -11.75 -13.85 -29.77
N TYR A 194 -10.89 -13.83 -28.76
CA TYR A 194 -10.43 -12.60 -28.10
C TYR A 194 -8.94 -12.37 -28.41
N THR A 195 -8.58 -11.14 -28.74
CA THR A 195 -7.17 -10.70 -28.77
C THR A 195 -6.82 -9.95 -27.50
N LEU A 196 -5.65 -10.25 -26.94
CA LEU A 196 -5.10 -9.49 -25.83
C LEU A 196 -4.38 -8.26 -26.40
N VAL A 197 -4.85 -7.06 -26.06
CA VAL A 197 -4.24 -5.79 -26.44
C VAL A 197 -3.67 -5.12 -25.19
N GLY A 198 -2.37 -4.85 -25.19
CA GLY A 198 -1.71 -4.08 -24.14
C GLY A 198 -2.03 -2.59 -24.27
N THR A 199 -2.45 -1.96 -23.17
CA THR A 199 -2.71 -0.52 -23.12
C THR A 199 -2.02 0.11 -21.92
N TYR A 200 -1.48 1.31 -22.10
CA TYR A 200 -0.95 2.11 -21.00
C TYR A 200 -2.05 2.98 -20.41
N SER A 201 -2.27 2.84 -19.10
CA SER A 201 -3.24 3.63 -18.33
C SER A 201 -2.52 4.67 -17.46
N ASP A 202 -3.15 5.83 -17.22
CA ASP A 202 -2.59 6.89 -16.38
C ASP A 202 -2.51 6.42 -14.91
N GLY A 203 -1.34 6.56 -14.30
CA GLY A 203 -1.04 6.04 -12.95
C GLY A 203 0.44 5.72 -12.78
N ILE A 204 1.02 6.00 -11.61
CA ILE A 204 2.44 5.70 -11.35
C ILE A 204 2.60 4.18 -11.21
N ASN A 205 3.52 3.59 -11.96
CA ASN A 205 3.96 2.22 -11.74
C ASN A 205 5.01 2.16 -10.61
N VAL A 206 4.54 2.28 -9.36
CA VAL A 206 5.41 2.28 -8.17
C VAL A 206 6.20 0.97 -8.04
N LEU A 207 5.58 -0.16 -8.38
CA LEU A 207 6.21 -1.48 -8.28
C LEU A 207 7.44 -1.59 -9.19
N GLY A 208 7.30 -1.25 -10.47
CA GLY A 208 8.41 -1.28 -11.42
C GLY A 208 9.54 -0.34 -11.04
N LEU A 209 9.21 0.84 -10.52
CA LEU A 209 10.19 1.80 -10.02
C LEU A 209 10.94 1.27 -8.80
N ILE A 210 10.28 0.61 -7.86
CA ILE A 210 10.93 -0.03 -6.71
C ILE A 210 11.88 -1.13 -7.18
N VAL A 211 11.42 -2.04 -8.04
CA VAL A 211 12.25 -3.15 -8.55
C VAL A 211 13.50 -2.61 -9.25
N PHE A 212 13.35 -1.58 -10.09
CA PHE A 212 14.47 -0.90 -10.71
C PHE A 212 15.40 -0.24 -9.69
N CYS A 213 14.87 0.49 -8.70
CA CYS A 213 15.66 1.17 -7.68
C CYS A 213 16.43 0.18 -6.80
N VAL A 214 15.87 -0.99 -6.49
CA VAL A 214 16.58 -2.05 -5.76
C VAL A 214 17.75 -2.58 -6.61
N ALA A 215 17.50 -2.92 -7.87
CA ALA A 215 18.57 -3.40 -8.75
C ALA A 215 19.67 -2.34 -8.94
N PHE A 216 19.29 -1.09 -9.20
CA PHE A 216 20.23 0.01 -9.41
C PHE A 216 20.99 0.38 -8.13
N GLY A 217 20.33 0.37 -6.97
CA GLY A 217 20.97 0.60 -5.67
C GLY A 217 22.02 -0.47 -5.34
N LEU A 218 21.72 -1.75 -5.62
CA LEU A 218 22.70 -2.84 -5.46
C LEU A 218 23.92 -2.67 -6.36
N VAL A 219 23.72 -2.17 -7.59
CA VAL A 219 24.83 -1.91 -8.54
C VAL A 219 25.69 -0.75 -8.04
N ILE A 220 25.09 0.39 -7.67
CA ILE A 220 25.84 1.56 -7.18
C ILE A 220 26.63 1.20 -5.91
N GLY A 221 26.03 0.45 -4.99
CA GLY A 221 26.71 -0.01 -3.77
C GLY A 221 27.95 -0.86 -4.06
N LYS A 222 27.94 -1.62 -5.17
CA LYS A 222 29.10 -2.42 -5.62
C LYS A 222 30.14 -1.65 -6.44
N MET A 223 29.83 -0.42 -6.88
CA MET A 223 30.75 0.39 -7.69
C MET A 223 31.86 1.07 -6.88
N GLY A 224 31.88 0.88 -5.55
CA GLY A 224 32.88 1.45 -4.64
C GLY A 224 32.93 2.98 -4.76
N GLU A 225 34.13 3.54 -4.86
CA GLU A 225 34.37 4.98 -4.85
C GLU A 225 33.68 5.73 -6.00
N ARG A 226 33.55 5.11 -7.18
CA ARG A 226 32.82 5.71 -8.32
C ARG A 226 31.31 5.82 -8.04
N GLY A 227 30.76 4.90 -7.24
CA GLY A 227 29.35 4.92 -6.84
C GLY A 227 29.03 5.99 -5.81
N ARG A 228 30.03 6.44 -5.02
CA ARG A 228 29.85 7.38 -3.91
C ARG A 228 29.21 8.71 -4.32
N ILE A 229 29.59 9.25 -5.49
CA ILE A 229 29.02 10.52 -6.00
C ILE A 229 27.50 10.39 -6.19
N LEU A 230 27.03 9.25 -6.71
CA LEU A 230 25.60 9.00 -6.90
C LEU A 230 24.89 8.82 -5.56
N LEU A 231 25.53 8.16 -4.59
CA LEU A 231 24.97 7.99 -3.25
C LEU A 231 24.79 9.32 -2.53
N GLU A 232 25.80 10.19 -2.57
CA GLU A 232 25.73 11.53 -1.97
C GLU A 232 24.66 12.39 -2.64
N PHE A 233 24.51 12.28 -3.97
CA PHE A 233 23.42 12.94 -4.69
C PHE A 233 22.04 12.47 -4.22
N PHE A 234 21.81 11.15 -4.15
CA PHE A 234 20.51 10.61 -3.73
C PHE A 234 20.22 10.85 -2.24
N ASP A 235 21.23 10.87 -1.36
CA ASP A 235 21.06 11.25 0.05
C ASP A 235 20.68 12.73 0.20
N ALA A 236 21.36 13.64 -0.51
CA ALA A 236 20.98 15.05 -0.53
C ALA A 236 19.55 15.27 -1.06
N LEU A 237 19.18 14.55 -2.12
CA LEU A 237 17.81 14.58 -2.68
C LEU A 237 16.78 14.07 -1.67
N ASN A 238 17.08 12.99 -0.95
CA ASN A 238 16.19 12.41 0.04
C ASN A 238 16.02 13.34 1.26
N GLU A 239 17.10 13.91 1.78
CA GLU A 239 17.05 14.89 2.88
C GLU A 239 16.23 16.13 2.46
N ALA A 240 16.46 16.67 1.27
CA ALA A 240 15.68 17.78 0.72
C ALA A 240 14.19 17.43 0.63
N THR A 241 13.88 16.20 0.22
CA THR A 241 12.49 15.71 0.14
C THR A 241 11.86 15.64 1.52
N MET A 242 12.57 15.13 2.54
CA MET A 242 12.06 15.06 3.92
C MET A 242 11.75 16.45 4.50
N ARG A 243 12.54 17.48 4.18
CA ARG A 243 12.23 18.88 4.55
C ARG A 243 10.94 19.37 3.91
N LEU A 244 10.71 19.02 2.64
CA LEU A 244 9.44 19.34 1.97
C LEU A 244 8.25 18.65 2.64
N VAL A 245 8.41 17.40 3.10
CA VAL A 245 7.35 16.69 3.85
C VAL A 245 6.98 17.45 5.11
N GLN A 246 7.96 17.96 5.86
CA GLN A 246 7.69 18.75 7.08
C GLN A 246 6.82 19.98 6.78
N ILE A 247 7.07 20.67 5.66
CA ILE A 247 6.24 21.80 5.22
C ILE A 247 4.81 21.35 4.95
N ILE A 248 4.63 20.25 4.21
CA ILE A 248 3.30 19.70 3.87
C ILE A 248 2.54 19.28 5.14
N MET A 249 3.23 18.71 6.14
CA MET A 249 2.62 18.33 7.41
C MET A 249 1.99 19.52 8.14
N CYS A 250 2.54 20.73 8.02
CA CYS A 250 1.93 21.93 8.60
C CYS A 250 0.57 22.27 7.97
N TYR A 251 0.39 21.98 6.67
CA TYR A 251 -0.87 22.20 5.95
C TYR A 251 -1.86 21.03 6.06
N MET A 252 -1.40 19.86 6.52
CA MET A 252 -2.18 18.63 6.56
C MET A 252 -3.45 18.71 7.43
N PRO A 253 -3.46 19.34 8.63
CA PRO A 253 -4.67 19.42 9.45
C PRO A 253 -5.85 20.10 8.74
N LEU A 254 -5.57 21.13 7.94
CA LEU A 254 -6.58 21.80 7.13
C LEU A 254 -7.06 20.92 5.98
N GLY A 255 -6.15 20.20 5.32
CA GLY A 255 -6.50 19.25 4.26
C GLY A 255 -7.39 18.11 4.76
N ILE A 256 -7.11 17.61 5.96
CA ILE A 256 -7.87 16.57 6.65
C ILE A 256 -9.32 17.02 6.87
N LEU A 257 -9.53 18.22 7.38
CA LEU A 257 -10.87 18.76 7.63
C LEU A 257 -11.78 18.70 6.39
N PHE A 258 -11.28 19.16 5.24
CA PHE A 258 -12.04 19.15 3.99
C PHE A 258 -12.24 17.73 3.42
N LEU A 259 -11.28 16.81 3.61
CA LEU A 259 -11.40 15.43 3.15
C LEU A 259 -12.45 14.63 3.93
N ILE A 260 -12.60 14.87 5.23
CA ILE A 260 -13.72 14.32 6.01
C ILE A 260 -15.04 14.91 5.53
N ALA A 261 -15.13 16.24 5.44
CA ALA A 261 -16.37 16.93 5.09
C ALA A 261 -16.88 16.51 3.70
N ALA A 262 -16.01 16.45 2.69
CA ALA A 262 -16.38 16.05 1.33
C ALA A 262 -16.94 14.63 1.28
N LYS A 263 -16.41 13.71 2.09
CA LYS A 263 -16.79 12.30 2.03
C LYS A 263 -18.05 11.97 2.83
N ILE A 264 -18.35 12.72 3.89
CA ILE A 264 -19.63 12.61 4.60
C ILE A 264 -20.80 13.03 3.68
N ILE A 265 -20.57 13.97 2.75
CA ILE A 265 -21.59 14.48 1.83
C ILE A 265 -21.93 13.45 0.73
N GLU A 266 -21.02 12.55 0.36
CA GLU A 266 -21.25 11.53 -0.68
C GLU A 266 -22.17 10.38 -0.21
N VAL A 267 -22.53 10.33 1.08
CA VAL A 267 -23.37 9.26 1.63
C VAL A 267 -24.85 9.62 1.46
N GLU A 268 -25.47 9.12 0.40
CA GLU A 268 -26.87 9.44 0.06
C GLU A 268 -27.89 8.44 0.63
N ASP A 269 -27.51 7.19 0.91
CA ASP A 269 -28.46 6.11 1.25
C ASP A 269 -28.12 5.32 2.54
N TRP A 270 -28.87 5.60 3.60
CA TRP A 270 -28.71 4.94 4.91
C TRP A 270 -29.28 3.50 4.94
N ASP A 271 -30.16 3.14 4.00
CA ASP A 271 -30.74 1.80 3.92
C ASP A 271 -29.72 0.75 3.43
N ILE A 272 -28.76 1.15 2.60
CA ILE A 272 -27.63 0.30 2.16
C ILE A 272 -26.74 -0.03 3.36
N PHE A 273 -26.51 0.92 4.27
CA PHE A 273 -25.75 0.71 5.51
C PHE A 273 -26.42 -0.31 6.44
N ARG A 274 -27.75 -0.36 6.47
CA ARG A 274 -28.48 -1.35 7.29
C ARG A 274 -28.37 -2.76 6.69
N LYS A 275 -28.48 -2.89 5.37
CA LYS A 275 -28.33 -4.17 4.67
C LYS A 275 -26.87 -4.65 4.70
N MET A 276 -25.90 -3.84 4.30
CA MET A 276 -24.46 -4.19 4.29
C MET A 276 -23.76 -4.07 5.65
N GLY A 277 -24.48 -3.66 6.70
CA GLY A 277 -23.90 -3.34 8.01
C GLY A 277 -23.19 -4.50 8.67
N LEU A 278 -23.72 -5.73 8.56
CA LEU A 278 -23.11 -6.93 9.13
C LEU A 278 -21.81 -7.31 8.43
N TYR A 279 -21.75 -7.15 7.10
CA TYR A 279 -20.53 -7.29 6.32
C TYR A 279 -19.47 -6.27 6.75
N MET A 280 -19.86 -4.99 6.82
CA MET A 280 -18.96 -3.92 7.26
C MET A 280 -18.43 -4.15 8.68
N ALA A 281 -19.29 -4.56 9.62
CA ALA A 281 -18.90 -4.91 10.98
C ALA A 281 -17.91 -6.09 11.01
N THR A 282 -18.09 -7.09 10.14
CA THR A 282 -17.18 -8.23 10.02
C THR A 282 -15.79 -7.80 9.55
N VAL A 283 -15.71 -6.95 8.51
CA VAL A 283 -14.41 -6.45 8.02
C VAL A 283 -13.76 -5.55 9.06
N LEU A 284 -14.48 -4.58 9.62
CA LEU A 284 -13.93 -3.63 10.59
C LEU A 284 -13.47 -4.33 11.89
N SER A 285 -14.23 -5.32 12.37
CA SER A 285 -13.80 -6.12 13.52
C SER A 285 -12.56 -6.98 13.21
N GLY A 286 -12.48 -7.57 12.01
CA GLY A 286 -11.28 -8.28 11.56
C GLY A 286 -10.05 -7.39 11.50
N LEU A 287 -10.17 -6.20 10.91
CA LEU A 287 -9.09 -5.20 10.87
C LEU A 287 -8.68 -4.76 12.29
N ALA A 288 -9.65 -4.51 13.17
CA ALA A 288 -9.38 -4.12 14.55
C ALA A 288 -8.66 -5.23 15.34
N ILE A 289 -9.11 -6.49 15.22
CA ILE A 289 -8.48 -7.63 15.88
C ILE A 289 -7.06 -7.83 15.33
N HIS A 290 -6.86 -7.73 14.02
CA HIS A 290 -5.53 -7.85 13.42
C HIS A 290 -4.57 -6.76 13.94
N ALA A 291 -5.04 -5.51 13.99
CA ALA A 291 -4.25 -4.36 14.40
C ALA A 291 -3.95 -4.28 15.90
N ILE A 292 -4.88 -4.70 16.76
CA ILE A 292 -4.77 -4.55 18.21
C ILE A 292 -4.22 -5.81 18.87
N VAL A 293 -4.44 -7.00 18.27
CA VAL A 293 -4.05 -8.29 18.84
C VAL A 293 -2.90 -8.91 18.06
N PHE A 294 -3.08 -9.24 16.78
CA PHE A 294 -2.09 -10.04 16.04
C PHE A 294 -0.79 -9.29 15.76
N LEU A 295 -0.82 -8.09 15.17
CA LEU A 295 0.39 -7.32 14.90
C LEU A 295 1.17 -6.97 16.19
N PRO A 296 0.51 -6.48 17.27
CA PRO A 296 1.18 -6.24 18.55
C PRO A 296 1.75 -7.51 19.20
N LEU A 297 1.05 -8.65 19.08
CA LEU A 297 1.52 -9.93 19.62
C LEU A 297 2.79 -10.41 18.91
N ILE A 298 2.83 -10.32 17.57
CA ILE A 298 4.03 -10.66 16.77
C ILE A 298 5.19 -9.74 17.16
N TYR A 299 4.95 -8.44 17.28
CA TYR A 299 5.96 -7.49 17.73
C TYR A 299 6.46 -7.79 19.15
N LEU A 300 5.56 -8.09 20.08
CA LEU A 300 5.92 -8.44 21.46
C LEU A 300 6.73 -9.74 21.52
N ALA A 301 6.35 -10.76 20.74
CA ALA A 301 7.04 -12.05 20.70
C ALA A 301 8.48 -11.92 20.18
N LEU A 302 8.70 -11.14 19.12
CA LEU A 302 10.01 -11.00 18.47
C LEU A 302 10.88 -9.89 19.08
N VAL A 303 10.30 -8.72 19.36
CA VAL A 303 11.03 -7.54 19.83
C VAL A 303 11.11 -7.47 21.36
N ARG A 304 10.15 -8.08 22.06
CA ARG A 304 10.03 -8.05 23.53
C ARG A 304 10.00 -6.64 24.11
N LYS A 305 9.35 -5.72 23.41
CA LYS A 305 9.07 -4.34 23.84
C LYS A 305 7.57 -4.07 23.77
N ASN A 306 7.10 -3.03 24.47
CA ASN A 306 5.70 -2.64 24.46
C ASN A 306 5.27 -2.18 23.05
N PRO A 307 4.38 -2.93 22.37
CA PRO A 307 3.94 -2.60 21.01
C PRO A 307 3.06 -1.35 20.95
N TYR A 308 2.33 -1.02 22.01
CA TYR A 308 1.38 0.11 22.00
C TYR A 308 2.09 1.45 22.11
N THR A 309 3.23 1.51 22.81
CA THR A 309 4.09 2.70 22.81
C THR A 309 4.64 2.97 21.41
N PHE A 310 5.02 1.90 20.69
CA PHE A 310 5.48 1.99 19.31
C PHE A 310 4.37 2.48 18.36
N ALA A 311 3.15 1.93 18.49
CA ALA A 311 1.99 2.38 17.71
C ALA A 311 1.63 3.85 17.99
N LEU A 312 1.75 4.30 19.25
CA LEU A 312 1.52 5.70 19.61
C LEU A 312 2.52 6.64 18.91
N GLY A 313 3.77 6.22 18.75
CA GLY A 313 4.77 6.94 17.97
C GLY A 313 4.42 7.07 16.48
N MET A 314 3.56 6.19 15.95
CA MET A 314 3.05 6.20 14.58
C MET A 314 1.70 6.89 14.43
N ALA A 315 1.07 7.39 15.51
CA ALA A 315 -0.32 7.87 15.49
C ALA A 315 -0.60 8.92 14.40
N GLN A 316 0.35 9.85 14.16
CA GLN A 316 0.21 10.86 13.11
C GLN A 316 0.15 10.23 11.71
N ALA A 317 0.99 9.23 11.43
CA ALA A 317 0.97 8.50 10.15
C ALA A 317 -0.34 7.72 9.98
N LEU A 318 -0.82 7.05 11.03
CA LEU A 318 -2.07 6.28 11.02
C LEU A 318 -3.30 7.16 10.76
N VAL A 319 -3.40 8.31 11.43
CA VAL A 319 -4.46 9.29 11.17
C VAL A 319 -4.35 9.81 9.74
N THR A 320 -3.15 10.10 9.25
CA THR A 320 -2.96 10.53 7.85
C THR A 320 -3.42 9.46 6.87
N ALA A 321 -3.13 8.19 7.15
CA ALA A 321 -3.50 7.04 6.32
C ALA A 321 -5.02 6.86 6.25
N LEU A 322 -5.69 6.94 7.40
CA LEU A 322 -7.15 6.93 7.51
C LEU A 322 -7.80 8.07 6.69
N MET A 323 -7.11 9.20 6.60
CA MET A 323 -7.61 10.40 5.96
C MET A 323 -7.43 10.42 4.45
N ILE A 324 -6.25 10.01 3.99
CA ILE A 324 -5.87 10.03 2.57
C ILE A 324 -6.31 8.75 1.84
N SER A 325 -6.47 7.63 2.57
CA SER A 325 -6.82 6.31 2.03
C SER A 325 -5.82 5.79 0.99
N SER A 326 -4.52 6.06 1.20
CA SER A 326 -3.45 5.58 0.32
C SER A 326 -2.13 5.41 1.09
N SER A 327 -1.62 4.18 1.14
CA SER A 327 -0.39 3.82 1.87
C SER A 327 0.83 4.50 1.26
N SER A 328 0.93 4.52 -0.07
CA SER A 328 2.02 5.18 -0.79
C SER A 328 2.01 6.71 -0.58
N ALA A 329 0.84 7.33 -0.46
CA ALA A 329 0.74 8.76 -0.18
C ALA A 329 1.08 9.15 1.25
N THR A 330 1.01 8.20 2.19
CA THR A 330 1.38 8.41 3.59
C THR A 330 2.80 7.99 3.93
N LEU A 331 3.50 7.35 2.99
CA LEU A 331 4.84 6.82 3.18
C LEU A 331 5.81 7.85 3.78
N PRO A 332 5.82 9.14 3.37
CA PRO A 332 6.80 10.08 3.91
C PRO A 332 6.49 10.60 5.31
N VAL A 333 5.22 10.57 5.71
CA VAL A 333 4.81 10.78 7.11
C VAL A 333 5.20 9.58 7.96
N THR A 334 5.07 8.38 7.39
CA THR A 334 5.46 7.11 8.01
C THR A 334 6.97 7.08 8.27
N PHE A 335 7.78 7.49 7.28
CA PHE A 335 9.24 7.66 7.44
C PHE A 335 9.59 8.52 8.64
N ARG A 336 9.02 9.73 8.71
CA ARG A 336 9.28 10.66 9.81
C ARG A 336 8.91 10.07 11.17
N CYS A 337 7.72 9.48 11.29
CA CYS A 337 7.28 8.90 12.56
C CYS A 337 8.15 7.70 12.97
N ALA A 338 8.56 6.87 12.02
CA ALA A 338 9.43 5.73 12.26
C ALA A 338 10.84 6.16 12.71
N GLU A 339 11.44 7.15 12.03
CA GLU A 339 12.80 7.60 12.28
C GLU A 339 12.91 8.56 13.47
N GLU A 340 12.02 9.54 13.59
CA GLU A 340 12.09 10.57 14.65
C GLU A 340 11.44 10.08 15.96
N ASN A 341 10.20 9.57 15.90
CA ASN A 341 9.46 9.20 17.12
C ASN A 341 9.89 7.83 17.65
N ASN A 342 10.00 6.84 16.77
CA ASN A 342 10.32 5.46 17.14
C ASN A 342 11.81 5.11 17.04
N ARG A 343 12.65 6.02 16.52
CA ARG A 343 14.12 5.88 16.42
C ARG A 343 14.56 4.60 15.69
N ILE A 344 13.87 4.27 14.61
CA ILE A 344 14.28 3.18 13.71
C ILE A 344 15.45 3.65 12.85
N ASP A 345 16.43 2.77 12.63
CA ASP A 345 17.58 3.06 11.78
C ASP A 345 17.14 3.39 10.33
N LYS A 346 17.67 4.48 9.79
CA LYS A 346 17.34 4.97 8.44
C LYS A 346 17.64 3.93 7.35
N ARG A 347 18.66 3.10 7.53
CA ARG A 347 19.01 2.03 6.58
C ARG A 347 17.89 0.99 6.47
N ILE A 348 17.23 0.68 7.60
CA ILE A 348 16.10 -0.25 7.65
C ILE A 348 14.84 0.42 7.09
N THR A 349 14.48 1.63 7.56
CA THR A 349 13.23 2.29 7.14
C THR A 349 13.20 2.53 5.64
N ARG A 350 14.32 3.01 5.07
CA ARG A 350 14.47 3.35 3.65
C ARG A 350 14.34 2.15 2.71
N PHE A 351 14.59 0.95 3.24
CA PHE A 351 14.37 -0.30 2.51
C PHE A 351 12.97 -0.88 2.76
N VAL A 352 12.61 -1.07 4.04
CA VAL A 352 11.43 -1.84 4.45
C VAL A 352 10.14 -1.09 4.13
N LEU A 353 10.01 0.19 4.49
CA LEU A 353 8.73 0.90 4.37
C LEU A 353 8.24 1.09 2.92
N PRO A 354 9.09 1.47 1.93
CA PRO A 354 8.63 1.58 0.55
C PRO A 354 8.22 0.25 -0.07
N VAL A 355 8.95 -0.82 0.25
CA VAL A 355 8.64 -2.18 -0.23
C VAL A 355 7.34 -2.68 0.42
N GLY A 356 7.15 -2.42 1.72
CA GLY A 356 5.91 -2.74 2.44
C GLY A 356 4.69 -2.03 1.85
N ALA A 357 4.82 -0.75 1.50
CA ALA A 357 3.70 0.04 0.97
C ALA A 357 3.10 -0.49 -0.35
N THR A 358 3.78 -1.40 -1.05
CA THR A 358 3.28 -2.09 -2.23
C THR A 358 3.01 -3.58 -2.00
N ILE A 359 3.85 -4.28 -1.24
CA ILE A 359 3.77 -5.74 -1.07
C ILE A 359 2.90 -6.13 0.13
N ASN A 360 3.04 -5.42 1.24
CA ASN A 360 2.44 -5.79 2.52
C ASN A 360 1.07 -5.11 2.71
N MET A 361 0.03 -5.79 2.27
CA MET A 361 -1.34 -5.28 2.31
C MET A 361 -2.27 -6.17 3.14
N ASP A 362 -1.95 -6.35 4.41
CA ASP A 362 -2.70 -7.19 5.37
C ASP A 362 -4.21 -6.87 5.39
N GLY A 363 -4.56 -5.58 5.43
CA GLY A 363 -5.94 -5.12 5.46
C GLY A 363 -6.68 -5.38 4.14
N THR A 364 -5.98 -5.29 3.00
CA THR A 364 -6.55 -5.60 1.68
C THR A 364 -6.81 -7.09 1.56
N ALA A 365 -5.86 -7.93 1.97
CA ALA A 365 -6.00 -9.39 1.90
C ALA A 365 -7.13 -9.91 2.81
N LEU A 366 -7.24 -9.40 4.03
CA LEU A 366 -8.34 -9.72 4.95
C LEU A 366 -9.69 -9.35 4.33
N TYR A 367 -9.79 -8.14 3.78
CA TYR A 367 -11.00 -7.68 3.11
C TYR A 367 -11.38 -8.54 1.91
N GLU A 368 -10.42 -8.91 1.06
CA GLU A 368 -10.65 -9.74 -0.12
C GLU A 368 -11.19 -11.11 0.25
N ALA A 369 -10.62 -11.73 1.28
CA ALA A 369 -11.10 -13.01 1.80
C ALA A 369 -12.52 -12.91 2.37
N VAL A 370 -12.81 -11.88 3.18
CA VAL A 370 -14.14 -11.67 3.78
C VAL A 370 -15.20 -11.39 2.71
N ALA A 371 -14.90 -10.51 1.76
CA ALA A 371 -15.78 -10.15 0.67
C ALA A 371 -16.11 -11.32 -0.27
N ALA A 372 -15.11 -12.12 -0.64
CA ALA A 372 -15.33 -13.27 -1.51
C ALA A 372 -16.28 -14.29 -0.87
N ILE A 373 -16.08 -14.59 0.41
CA ILE A 373 -16.95 -15.50 1.15
C ILE A 373 -18.33 -14.87 1.39
N PHE A 374 -18.40 -13.58 1.65
CA PHE A 374 -19.67 -12.86 1.77
C PHE A 374 -20.50 -12.93 0.47
N ILE A 375 -19.89 -12.72 -0.70
CA ILE A 375 -20.56 -12.86 -2.00
C ILE A 375 -21.03 -14.29 -2.23
N ALA A 376 -20.23 -15.30 -1.84
CA ALA A 376 -20.67 -16.69 -1.92
C ALA A 376 -21.93 -16.95 -1.06
N GLN A 377 -21.93 -16.45 0.17
CA GLN A 377 -23.06 -16.57 1.10
C GLN A 377 -24.32 -15.86 0.56
N LEU A 378 -24.17 -14.66 -0.02
CA LEU A 378 -25.28 -13.91 -0.61
C LEU A 378 -25.95 -14.66 -1.76
N ASN A 379 -25.17 -15.43 -2.53
CA ASN A 379 -25.69 -16.23 -3.63
C ASN A 379 -26.15 -17.64 -3.21
N GLY A 380 -26.14 -17.95 -1.90
CA GLY A 380 -26.48 -19.28 -1.39
C GLY A 380 -25.54 -20.38 -1.88
N LEU A 381 -24.29 -20.02 -2.22
CA LEU A 381 -23.29 -20.96 -2.69
C LEU A 381 -22.44 -21.45 -1.50
N ASP A 382 -22.53 -22.75 -1.23
CA ASP A 382 -21.65 -23.38 -0.26
C ASP A 382 -20.22 -23.47 -0.81
N LEU A 383 -19.27 -22.99 -0.02
CA LEU A 383 -17.85 -23.07 -0.34
C LEU A 383 -17.26 -24.35 0.23
N ASP A 384 -16.78 -25.21 -0.65
CA ASP A 384 -15.95 -26.35 -0.27
C ASP A 384 -14.60 -25.89 0.31
N VAL A 385 -13.97 -26.75 1.12
CA VAL A 385 -12.64 -26.51 1.70
C VAL A 385 -11.62 -26.16 0.61
N GLY A 386 -11.70 -26.81 -0.56
CA GLY A 386 -10.84 -26.48 -1.70
C GLY A 386 -10.99 -25.02 -2.14
N LYS A 387 -12.22 -24.52 -2.27
CA LYS A 387 -12.50 -23.12 -2.65
C LYS A 387 -12.04 -22.14 -1.58
N ILE A 388 -12.16 -22.47 -0.29
CA ILE A 388 -11.67 -21.64 0.81
C ILE A 388 -10.14 -21.49 0.75
N VAL A 389 -9.42 -22.59 0.50
CA VAL A 389 -7.96 -22.56 0.31
C VAL A 389 -7.59 -21.74 -0.93
N THR A 390 -8.33 -21.89 -2.03
CA THR A 390 -8.13 -21.06 -3.23
C THR A 390 -8.32 -19.59 -2.93
N ILE A 391 -9.41 -19.18 -2.25
CA ILE A 391 -9.63 -17.78 -1.82
C ILE A 391 -8.47 -17.29 -0.95
N SER A 392 -7.99 -18.12 -0.02
CA SER A 392 -6.88 -17.73 0.85
C SER A 392 -5.61 -17.42 0.06
N ILE A 393 -5.22 -18.29 -0.86
CA ILE A 393 -4.00 -18.11 -1.66
C ILE A 393 -4.17 -16.95 -2.63
N THR A 394 -5.32 -16.87 -3.33
CA THR A 394 -5.55 -15.81 -4.31
C THR A 394 -5.67 -14.45 -3.67
N ALA A 395 -6.28 -14.31 -2.48
CA ALA A 395 -6.32 -13.05 -1.74
C ALA A 395 -4.91 -12.59 -1.31
N THR A 396 -4.05 -13.50 -0.83
CA THR A 396 -2.66 -13.14 -0.48
C THR A 396 -1.86 -12.70 -1.71
N VAL A 397 -2.04 -13.35 -2.86
CA VAL A 397 -1.35 -12.97 -4.10
C VAL A 397 -1.92 -11.67 -4.68
N ALA A 398 -3.25 -11.53 -4.68
CA ALA A 398 -3.95 -10.37 -5.19
C ALA A 398 -3.66 -9.10 -4.37
N SER A 399 -3.48 -9.23 -3.05
CA SER A 399 -3.10 -8.11 -2.19
C SER A 399 -1.72 -7.54 -2.50
N ILE A 400 -0.77 -8.36 -2.98
CA ILE A 400 0.55 -7.90 -3.46
C ILE A 400 0.39 -7.13 -4.79
N GLY A 401 -0.59 -7.51 -5.60
CA GLY A 401 -0.90 -6.86 -6.86
C GLY A 401 -1.75 -5.59 -6.72
N ALA A 402 -2.32 -5.33 -5.54
CA ALA A 402 -3.05 -4.10 -5.27
C ALA A 402 -2.05 -2.95 -5.14
N ALA A 403 -2.22 -1.90 -5.95
CA ALA A 403 -1.41 -0.70 -5.80
C ALA A 403 -1.79 0.03 -4.50
N GLY A 404 -0.84 0.74 -3.88
CA GLY A 404 -1.06 1.52 -2.63
C GLY A 404 -1.88 2.80 -2.82
N VAL A 405 -2.84 2.76 -3.75
CA VAL A 405 -3.74 3.84 -4.17
C VAL A 405 -5.16 3.57 -3.69
N PRO A 406 -6.01 4.60 -3.53
CA PRO A 406 -7.37 4.42 -3.03
C PRO A 406 -8.19 3.50 -3.94
N ASN A 407 -9.07 2.70 -3.36
CA ASN A 407 -9.97 1.76 -4.04
C ASN A 407 -9.29 0.66 -4.89
N ALA A 408 -7.97 0.46 -4.76
CA ALA A 408 -7.25 -0.56 -5.54
C ALA A 408 -7.77 -1.98 -5.28
N GLY A 409 -8.21 -2.26 -4.05
CA GLY A 409 -8.72 -3.56 -3.61
C GLY A 409 -9.98 -4.04 -4.35
N LEU A 410 -10.75 -3.15 -4.97
CA LEU A 410 -11.94 -3.54 -5.75
C LEU A 410 -11.58 -4.19 -7.09
N VAL A 411 -10.45 -3.78 -7.69
CA VAL A 411 -9.99 -4.37 -8.96
C VAL A 411 -9.43 -5.76 -8.72
N THR A 412 -8.67 -5.93 -7.64
CA THR A 412 -8.08 -7.20 -7.23
C THR A 412 -9.12 -8.17 -6.68
N MET A 413 -10.25 -7.69 -6.14
CA MET A 413 -11.40 -8.52 -5.78
C MET A 413 -11.91 -9.38 -6.94
N VAL A 414 -11.94 -8.83 -8.16
CA VAL A 414 -12.40 -9.56 -9.36
C VAL A 414 -11.53 -10.78 -9.61
N ILE A 415 -10.22 -10.68 -9.33
CA ILE A 415 -9.24 -11.78 -9.45
C ILE A 415 -9.61 -12.91 -8.49
N VAL A 416 -9.91 -12.58 -7.23
CA VAL A 416 -10.26 -13.55 -6.19
C VAL A 416 -11.58 -14.24 -6.51
N LEU A 417 -12.61 -13.49 -6.92
CA LEU A 417 -13.93 -14.05 -7.25
C LEU A 417 -13.89 -14.97 -8.47
N THR A 418 -13.21 -14.54 -9.53
CA THR A 418 -13.08 -15.34 -10.77
C THR A 418 -12.30 -16.63 -10.54
N ALA A 419 -11.29 -16.62 -9.66
CA ALA A 419 -10.51 -17.81 -9.32
C ALA A 419 -11.34 -18.94 -8.68
N VAL A 420 -12.43 -18.61 -7.97
CA VAL A 420 -13.35 -19.60 -7.38
C VAL A 420 -14.68 -19.75 -8.12
N GLY A 421 -14.83 -19.06 -9.25
CA GLY A 421 -16.03 -19.13 -10.09
C GLY A 421 -17.24 -18.40 -9.51
N LEU A 422 -17.03 -17.37 -8.69
CA LEU A 422 -18.10 -16.51 -8.18
C LEU A 422 -18.42 -15.36 -9.16
N PRO A 423 -19.68 -14.90 -9.21
CA PRO A 423 -20.09 -13.83 -10.11
C PRO A 423 -19.43 -12.50 -9.72
N ALA A 424 -18.56 -11.97 -10.59
CA ALA A 424 -17.89 -10.70 -10.37
C ALA A 424 -18.84 -9.48 -10.37
N SER A 425 -20.06 -9.63 -10.92
CA SER A 425 -21.09 -8.58 -10.94
C SER A 425 -21.46 -8.10 -9.54
N ASP A 426 -21.35 -8.97 -8.54
CA ASP A 426 -21.72 -8.69 -7.16
C ASP A 426 -20.67 -7.83 -6.43
N VAL A 427 -19.51 -7.55 -7.04
CA VAL A 427 -18.55 -6.55 -6.51
C VAL A 427 -19.17 -5.16 -6.40
N THR A 428 -20.11 -4.83 -7.28
CA THR A 428 -20.82 -3.53 -7.27
C THR A 428 -21.49 -3.22 -5.93
N LEU A 429 -21.95 -4.25 -5.22
CA LEU A 429 -22.53 -4.15 -3.88
C LEU A 429 -21.50 -3.62 -2.86
N ILE A 430 -20.26 -4.07 -2.99
CA ILE A 430 -19.18 -3.72 -2.08
C ILE A 430 -18.66 -2.31 -2.37
N VAL A 431 -18.69 -1.86 -3.63
CA VAL A 431 -18.24 -0.51 -4.03
C VAL A 431 -18.93 0.59 -3.20
N ALA A 432 -20.22 0.44 -2.92
CA ALA A 432 -21.01 1.43 -2.17
C ALA A 432 -20.50 1.67 -0.74
N VAL A 433 -19.89 0.65 -0.12
CA VAL A 433 -19.36 0.73 1.27
C VAL A 433 -17.83 0.80 1.32
N ASP A 434 -17.15 0.55 0.20
CA ASP A 434 -15.69 0.46 0.12
C ASP A 434 -15.01 1.76 0.54
N TRP A 435 -15.60 2.91 0.23
CA TRP A 435 -15.02 4.22 0.56
C TRP A 435 -14.73 4.42 2.06
N LEU A 436 -15.47 3.73 2.94
CA LEU A 436 -15.27 3.78 4.39
C LEU A 436 -14.27 2.71 4.83
N ILE A 437 -14.44 1.48 4.32
CA ILE A 437 -13.60 0.33 4.67
C ILE A 437 -12.15 0.55 4.22
N ASP A 438 -11.94 1.13 3.04
CA ASP A 438 -10.65 1.45 2.43
C ASP A 438 -9.72 2.26 3.35
N ARG A 439 -10.31 3.17 4.13
CA ARG A 439 -9.57 4.00 5.08
C ARG A 439 -8.95 3.18 6.19
N PHE A 440 -9.72 2.25 6.76
CA PHE A 440 -9.23 1.37 7.81
C PHE A 440 -8.24 0.35 7.24
N ARG A 441 -8.48 -0.18 6.04
CA ARG A 441 -7.51 -1.06 5.34
C ARG A 441 -6.16 -0.37 5.19
N THR A 442 -6.16 0.85 4.66
CA THR A 442 -4.94 1.66 4.50
C THR A 442 -4.22 1.86 5.83
N MET A 443 -4.95 2.23 6.88
CA MET A 443 -4.38 2.42 8.21
C MET A 443 -3.68 1.15 8.74
N ILE A 444 -4.27 -0.03 8.53
CA ILE A 444 -3.69 -1.29 8.97
C ILE A 444 -2.47 -1.68 8.12
N ASN A 445 -2.51 -1.47 6.81
CA ASN A 445 -1.36 -1.72 5.93
C ASN A 445 -0.13 -0.90 6.40
N VAL A 446 -0.33 0.39 6.64
CA VAL A 446 0.74 1.29 7.14
C VAL A 446 1.23 0.88 8.54
N LEU A 447 0.33 0.41 9.41
CA LEU A 447 0.71 -0.10 10.75
C LEU A 447 1.54 -1.39 10.65
N GLY A 448 1.15 -2.31 9.76
CA GLY A 448 1.87 -3.55 9.47
C GLY A 448 3.30 -3.28 9.00
N ASP A 449 3.48 -2.31 8.10
CA ASP A 449 4.79 -1.88 7.60
C ASP A 449 5.67 -1.29 8.70
N ALA A 450 5.08 -0.45 9.56
CA ALA A 450 5.78 0.17 10.67
C ALA A 450 6.27 -0.88 11.68
N TYR A 451 5.41 -1.83 12.05
CA TYR A 451 5.82 -2.94 12.91
C TYR A 451 6.88 -3.81 12.25
N GLY A 452 6.77 -4.05 10.94
CA GLY A 452 7.77 -4.77 10.15
C GLY A 452 9.14 -4.11 10.23
N ALA A 453 9.22 -2.79 10.05
CA ALA A 453 10.47 -2.05 10.20
C ALA A 453 11.10 -2.21 11.60
N GLY A 454 10.28 -2.14 12.66
CA GLY A 454 10.76 -2.33 14.03
C GLY A 454 11.23 -3.76 14.33
N ILE A 455 10.55 -4.78 13.78
CA ILE A 455 10.93 -6.19 13.91
C ILE A 455 12.23 -6.46 13.15
N VAL A 456 12.32 -6.02 11.90
CA VAL A 456 13.50 -6.21 11.06
C VAL A 456 14.72 -5.50 11.66
N GLN A 457 14.55 -4.32 12.25
CA GLN A 457 15.61 -3.63 12.99
C GLN A 457 16.14 -4.48 14.15
N LYS A 458 15.25 -5.07 14.96
CA LYS A 458 15.67 -5.91 16.09
C LYS A 458 16.39 -7.17 15.61
N LEU A 459 15.89 -7.83 14.57
CA LEU A 459 16.47 -9.03 14.01
C LEU A 459 17.81 -8.76 13.33
N SER A 460 18.01 -7.55 12.81
CA SER A 460 19.18 -7.16 12.03
C SER A 460 20.22 -6.34 12.80
N LYS A 461 20.16 -6.41 14.13
CA LYS A 461 21.02 -5.60 15.00
C LYS A 461 22.51 -5.87 14.78
N ARG A 462 22.90 -7.15 14.63
CA ARG A 462 24.31 -7.54 14.44
C ARG A 462 24.85 -7.04 13.11
N GLU A 463 24.02 -7.07 12.08
CA GLU A 463 24.36 -6.60 10.75
C GLU A 463 24.54 -5.08 10.72
N LEU A 464 23.66 -4.33 11.38
CA LEU A 464 23.80 -2.88 11.53
C LEU A 464 25.08 -2.51 12.30
N GLU A 465 25.38 -3.22 13.40
CA GLU A 465 26.62 -3.02 14.17
C GLU A 465 27.87 -3.30 13.34
N ARG A 466 27.85 -4.33 12.48
CA ARG A 466 28.97 -4.65 11.58
C ARG A 466 29.22 -3.53 10.56
N MET A 467 28.16 -2.93 10.04
CA MET A 467 28.23 -1.83 9.07
C MET A 467 28.82 -0.55 9.68
N ASP A 468 28.47 -0.26 10.93
CA ASP A 468 29.03 0.89 11.63
C ASP A 468 30.55 0.69 11.81
N LEU A 469 31.00 -0.51 12.17
CA LEU A 469 32.42 -0.85 12.32
C LEU A 469 33.21 -0.76 11.00
N THR A 470 32.69 -1.27 9.89
CA THR A 470 33.39 -1.15 8.59
C THR A 470 33.46 0.31 8.14
N SER A 471 32.41 1.10 8.36
CA SER A 471 32.43 2.52 8.00
C SER A 471 33.48 3.31 8.80
N ASP A 472 33.67 3.03 10.08
CA ASP A 472 34.69 3.68 10.91
C ASP A 472 36.11 3.27 10.50
N VAL A 473 36.31 2.00 10.09
CA VAL A 473 37.60 1.49 9.60
C VAL A 473 37.97 2.10 8.25
N ASP A 474 37.00 2.24 7.33
CA ASP A 474 37.22 2.89 6.03
C ASP A 474 37.58 4.39 6.19
N VAL A 475 37.04 5.06 7.21
CA VAL A 475 37.39 6.45 7.56
C VAL A 475 38.77 6.53 8.22
N ALA A 476 39.12 5.57 9.09
CA ALA A 476 40.38 5.58 9.83
C ALA A 476 41.59 5.11 9.02
N ASN A 477 41.41 4.24 8.02
CA ASN A 477 42.50 3.76 7.18
C ASN A 477 42.03 3.41 5.75
N PRO A 478 41.99 4.38 4.82
CA PRO A 478 41.50 4.20 3.46
C PRO A 478 42.28 3.19 2.60
N PHE A 479 43.40 2.66 3.10
CA PHE A 479 44.31 1.75 2.40
C PHE A 479 44.39 0.35 3.02
N ALA A 480 43.61 0.04 4.05
CA ALA A 480 43.70 -1.24 4.77
C ALA A 480 42.94 -2.42 4.11
N LEU A 481 42.72 -2.38 2.80
CA LEU A 481 41.97 -3.43 2.08
C LEU A 481 42.92 -4.34 1.30
N GLU A 482 43.64 -5.18 2.04
CA GLU A 482 44.12 -6.47 1.53
C GLU A 482 44.54 -7.37 2.70
N THR A 483 43.65 -8.29 3.08
CA THR A 483 43.86 -9.69 3.51
C THR A 483 42.77 -10.12 4.48
N THR A 484 41.91 -11.04 4.04
CA THR A 484 41.62 -12.31 4.74
C THR A 484 40.54 -13.05 3.93
N LEU A 485 41.03 -13.89 3.03
CA LEU A 485 40.41 -15.19 2.79
C LEU A 485 40.67 -16.04 4.05
N ASP A 486 39.64 -16.78 4.46
CA ASP A 486 39.65 -17.94 5.35
C ASP A 486 40.28 -17.75 6.74
N ASP A 487 39.45 -17.82 7.80
CA ASP A 487 39.67 -18.83 8.85
C ASP A 487 38.53 -18.86 9.89
N GLU A 488 38.18 -20.09 10.23
CA GLU A 488 37.32 -20.49 11.34
C GLU A 488 37.95 -20.11 12.71
N GLU A 489 37.10 -20.00 13.72
CA GLU A 489 37.43 -19.98 15.16
C GLU A 489 38.54 -19.03 15.66
N CYS A 490 38.16 -17.95 16.36
CA CYS A 490 38.88 -17.66 17.60
C CYS A 490 38.08 -16.88 18.65
N GLU A 491 38.28 -17.33 19.88
CA GLU A 491 37.61 -16.95 21.10
C GLU A 491 37.90 -15.52 21.58
N LYS A 492 36.99 -15.05 22.43
CA LYS A 492 37.11 -13.94 23.39
C LYS A 492 38.55 -13.68 23.86
N LYS A 493 39.06 -12.46 23.61
CA LYS A 493 39.90 -11.74 24.58
C LYS A 493 39.55 -10.26 24.63
N SER A 494 39.14 -9.84 25.83
CA SER A 494 38.97 -8.46 26.24
C SER A 494 40.30 -7.71 26.14
N TYR A 495 40.31 -6.53 25.50
CA TYR A 495 41.39 -5.57 25.69
C TYR A 495 40.94 -4.48 26.66
N VAL A 496 41.70 -4.37 27.76
CA VAL A 496 41.63 -3.32 28.77
C VAL A 496 42.94 -2.54 28.70
N ASN A 497 42.82 -1.21 28.56
CA ASN A 497 43.70 -0.09 28.90
C ASN A 497 45.24 -0.19 28.85
N GLY A 498 45.83 0.88 28.31
CA GLY A 498 47.18 1.38 28.60
C GLY A 498 47.74 2.04 27.34
N GLY A 499 48.14 3.31 27.29
CA GLY A 499 48.79 4.11 28.32
C GLY A 499 50.01 4.74 27.65
N PHE A 500 50.03 6.06 27.58
CA PHE A 500 51.03 6.89 26.91
C PHE A 500 52.43 6.73 27.53
N THR A 501 53.45 6.39 26.73
CA THR A 501 54.86 6.62 27.08
C THR A 501 55.66 7.04 25.86
N VAL A 502 56.12 8.29 25.89
CA VAL A 502 57.18 8.85 25.06
C VAL A 502 58.50 8.37 25.64
N ASP A 503 59.37 7.77 24.83
CA ASP A 503 60.79 7.63 25.17
C ASP A 503 61.67 8.23 24.08
N LYS A 504 62.44 9.24 24.50
CA LYS A 504 63.54 9.89 23.78
C LYS A 504 64.82 9.33 24.36
N SER A 505 65.56 8.54 23.58
CA SER A 505 67.03 8.52 23.56
C SER A 505 67.50 7.29 22.80
N ASP A 506 68.07 7.48 21.61
CA ASP A 506 69.41 6.98 21.34
C ASP A 506 69.98 7.71 20.12
N ALA A 507 71.21 8.16 20.29
CA ALA A 507 71.92 9.01 19.37
C ALA A 507 73.09 8.22 18.75
N ILE A 508 73.33 8.50 17.47
CA ILE A 508 74.60 8.40 16.74
C ILE A 508 75.02 7.01 16.21
N SER A 509 74.95 6.84 14.89
CA SER A 509 76.13 6.50 14.08
C SER A 509 76.00 7.03 12.64
N PHE A 510 77.01 7.78 12.23
CA PHE A 510 77.26 8.37 10.91
C PHE A 510 77.43 7.33 9.80
N THR A 511 76.91 7.63 8.60
CA THR A 511 77.66 7.53 7.33
C THR A 511 77.05 8.48 6.30
N GLU A 512 77.87 9.41 5.83
CA GLU A 512 77.64 10.30 4.67
C GLU A 512 77.70 9.55 3.32
N THR A 513 77.34 10.30 2.26
CA THR A 513 77.45 10.08 0.79
C THR A 513 76.19 9.48 0.15
N SER A 514 75.58 10.02 -0.92
CA SER A 514 75.92 11.11 -1.84
C SER A 514 74.66 11.56 -2.63
N GLN A 515 74.71 12.80 -3.09
CA GLN A 515 73.92 13.54 -4.10
C GLN A 515 73.05 12.73 -5.11
N PHE A 516 71.76 13.09 -5.25
CA PHE A 516 71.20 13.95 -6.32
C PHE A 516 69.76 14.36 -6.02
#